data_AF-A0A8K0SBF6-F1
#
_entry.id   AF-A0A8K0SBF6-F1
#
_cell.length_a   1.000
_cell.length_b   1.000
_cell.length_c   1.000
_cell.angle_alpha   90.00
_cell.angle_beta   90.00
_cell.angle_gamma   90.00
#
_symmetry.space_group_name_H-M   'P 1'
#
loop_
_entity.id
_entity.type
_entity.pdbx_description
1 polymer ?
#
loop_
_entity_poly.entity_id
_entity_poly.type
_entity_poly.pdbx_seq_one_letter_code
_entity_poly.pdbx_strand_id
1 'polypeptide(L)'
;MAQEFFNDDQVRIFLTYRMTDEQINALKTCIEGDMGIEETVEILKKFPSTASSSVELQQRLCGLWTLLNDTAVGIPTAQPTIISILQHIQTLPRAELPQDEDQEYFDFDDGYYWRELSWWPSDAADKQNYYFASYKLEKHGLEEHMKRRENCIRANAYTARLAATGDETLAMQGAALDRAASVAMTDLQKKDDALDSGCVEAAAQLFVCAAREMFCLVQGDPEGEDVHSKRAHSGQCLIRRKEDHTPKDLWVFFKERWSEIAEIGGLPLETREAARGALEAMEQVSVGGK
;
A
#
# COMPACT_ATOMS: atom_id res chain seq x y z
N MET A 1 -10.53 18.51 4.33
CA MET A 1 -9.77 17.29 3.95
C MET A 1 -9.44 17.25 2.46
N ALA A 2 -10.37 16.96 1.53
CA ALA A 2 -10.04 16.91 0.09
C ALA A 2 -9.58 18.27 -0.45
N GLN A 3 -10.32 19.35 -0.17
CA GLN A 3 -9.92 20.72 -0.52
C GLN A 3 -8.56 21.16 0.07
N GLU A 4 -8.19 20.66 1.25
CA GLU A 4 -6.91 20.99 1.90
C GLU A 4 -5.75 20.22 1.30
N PHE A 5 -5.99 18.96 0.91
CA PHE A 5 -5.00 18.13 0.22
C PHE A 5 -4.73 18.66 -1.19
N PHE A 6 -5.78 18.89 -1.98
CA PHE A 6 -5.68 19.47 -3.33
C PHE A 6 -5.54 20.99 -3.32
N ASN A 7 -4.66 21.52 -2.46
CA ASN A 7 -4.27 22.93 -2.50
C ASN A 7 -3.36 23.22 -3.71
N ASP A 8 -3.15 24.51 -4.00
CA ASP A 8 -2.40 24.96 -5.17
C ASP A 8 -0.98 24.35 -5.26
N ASP A 9 -0.29 24.19 -4.14
CA ASP A 9 1.07 23.63 -4.13
C ASP A 9 1.06 22.14 -4.47
N GLN A 10 0.13 21.38 -3.89
CA GLN A 10 -0.01 19.95 -4.19
C GLN A 10 -0.47 19.71 -5.64
N VAL A 11 -1.39 20.54 -6.15
CA VAL A 11 -1.81 20.50 -7.56
C VAL A 11 -0.60 20.75 -8.46
N ARG A 12 0.21 21.78 -8.18
CA ARG A 12 1.45 22.06 -8.94
C ARG A 12 2.41 20.88 -8.94
N ILE A 13 2.55 20.17 -7.82
CA ILE A 13 3.35 18.95 -7.75
C ILE A 13 2.79 17.89 -8.70
N PHE A 14 1.49 17.62 -8.69
CA PHE A 14 0.90 16.63 -9.61
C PHE A 14 1.07 17.01 -11.08
N LEU A 15 1.00 18.30 -11.42
CA LEU A 15 1.24 18.76 -12.79
C LEU A 15 2.68 18.47 -13.27
N THR A 16 3.68 18.40 -12.38
CA THR A 16 5.06 18.00 -12.78
C THR A 16 5.15 16.51 -13.14
N TYR A 17 4.24 15.69 -12.62
CA TYR A 17 4.10 14.27 -12.94
C TYR A 17 3.25 14.01 -14.20
N ARG A 18 3.13 15.01 -15.09
CA ARG A 18 2.28 14.93 -16.30
C ARG A 18 0.81 14.63 -15.98
N MET A 19 0.28 15.19 -14.91
CA MET A 19 -1.16 15.19 -14.69
C MET A 19 -1.84 16.38 -15.35
N THR A 20 -3.12 16.22 -15.65
CA THR A 20 -3.97 17.30 -16.16
C THR A 20 -4.90 17.80 -15.06
N ASP A 21 -5.31 19.07 -15.14
CA ASP A 21 -6.32 19.63 -14.22
C ASP A 21 -7.63 18.83 -14.27
N GLU A 22 -8.00 18.30 -15.45
CA GLU A 22 -9.21 17.48 -15.62
C GLU A 22 -9.14 16.20 -14.76
N GLN A 23 -7.99 15.50 -14.77
CA GLN A 23 -7.79 14.28 -13.97
C GLN A 23 -7.78 14.56 -12.47
N ILE A 24 -7.10 15.64 -12.05
CA ILE A 24 -7.04 16.03 -10.63
C ILE A 24 -8.42 16.41 -10.13
N ASN A 25 -9.17 17.22 -10.90
CA ASN A 25 -10.52 17.64 -10.52
C ASN A 25 -11.50 16.45 -10.51
N ALA A 26 -11.46 15.56 -11.50
CA ALA A 26 -12.31 14.37 -11.51
C ALA A 26 -12.09 13.50 -10.26
N LEU A 27 -10.83 13.23 -9.91
CA LEU A 27 -10.51 12.48 -8.70
C LEU A 27 -11.02 13.17 -7.43
N LYS A 28 -10.80 14.49 -7.33
CA LYS A 28 -11.28 15.29 -6.19
C LYS A 28 -12.80 15.20 -6.06
N THR A 29 -13.54 15.48 -7.13
CA THR A 29 -15.01 15.44 -7.16
C THR A 29 -15.54 14.03 -6.85
N CYS A 30 -14.85 12.98 -7.30
CA CYS A 30 -15.16 11.60 -6.95
C CYS A 30 -15.03 11.32 -5.45
N ILE A 31 -13.94 11.80 -4.83
CA ILE A 31 -13.69 11.65 -3.38
C ILE A 31 -14.71 12.43 -2.56
N GLU A 32 -15.17 13.58 -3.06
CA GLU A 32 -16.22 14.39 -2.45
C GLU A 32 -17.62 13.76 -2.60
N GLY A 33 -17.75 12.73 -3.46
CA GLY A 33 -19.00 11.99 -3.69
C GLY A 33 -19.91 12.60 -4.77
N ASP A 34 -19.43 13.64 -5.45
CA ASP A 34 -20.19 14.38 -6.46
C ASP A 34 -20.05 13.77 -7.88
N MET A 35 -19.11 12.85 -8.07
CA MET A 35 -18.88 12.11 -9.32
C MET A 35 -18.76 10.61 -9.05
N GLY A 36 -19.32 9.80 -9.95
CA GLY A 36 -19.24 8.33 -9.86
C GLY A 36 -17.86 7.78 -10.24
N ILE A 37 -17.57 6.56 -9.78
CA ILE A 37 -16.31 5.85 -10.10
C ILE A 37 -16.13 5.68 -11.61
N GLU A 38 -17.17 5.23 -12.32
CA GLU A 38 -17.12 4.98 -13.76
C GLU A 38 -16.79 6.26 -14.55
N GLU A 39 -17.52 7.34 -14.29
CA GLU A 39 -17.25 8.65 -14.91
C GLU A 39 -15.83 9.15 -14.62
N THR A 40 -15.38 8.96 -13.37
CA THR A 40 -14.03 9.32 -12.95
C THR A 40 -12.97 8.54 -13.74
N VAL A 41 -13.12 7.22 -13.87
CA VAL A 41 -12.19 6.38 -14.62
C VAL A 41 -12.16 6.75 -16.10
N GLU A 42 -13.32 7.06 -16.69
CA GLU A 42 -13.39 7.55 -18.08
C GLU A 42 -12.58 8.83 -18.27
N ILE A 43 -12.55 9.73 -17.30
CA ILE A 43 -11.70 10.93 -17.34
C ILE A 43 -10.22 10.57 -17.11
N LEU A 44 -9.93 9.78 -16.08
CA LEU A 44 -8.57 9.40 -15.70
C LEU A 44 -7.81 8.70 -16.85
N LYS A 45 -8.48 7.86 -17.63
CA LYS A 45 -7.85 7.09 -18.71
C LYS A 45 -7.56 7.88 -19.98
N LYS A 46 -8.28 8.99 -20.25
CA LYS A 46 -8.19 9.74 -21.52
C LYS A 46 -6.77 10.16 -21.84
N PHE A 47 -6.10 10.80 -20.89
CA PHE A 47 -4.78 11.36 -21.14
C PHE A 47 -3.73 10.24 -21.38
N PRO A 48 -3.57 9.21 -20.54
CA PRO A 48 -2.68 8.09 -20.86
C PRO A 48 -2.98 7.42 -22.21
N SER A 49 -4.26 7.23 -22.56
CA SER A 49 -4.68 6.54 -23.79
C SER A 49 -4.33 7.29 -25.09
N THR A 50 -3.90 8.55 -25.01
CA THR A 50 -3.45 9.35 -26.17
C THR A 50 -1.92 9.39 -26.31
N ALA A 51 -1.20 8.56 -25.54
CA ALA A 51 0.25 8.47 -25.64
C ALA A 51 0.66 7.97 -27.04
N SER A 52 1.69 8.59 -27.59
CA SER A 52 2.21 8.30 -28.93
C SER A 52 3.34 7.27 -28.93
N SER A 53 3.92 6.96 -27.76
CA SER A 53 5.01 6.00 -27.57
C SER A 53 4.87 5.26 -26.23
N SER A 54 5.56 4.14 -26.08
CA SER A 54 5.56 3.37 -24.82
C SER A 54 6.15 4.18 -23.66
N VAL A 55 7.21 4.94 -23.92
CA VAL A 55 7.86 5.83 -22.93
C VAL A 55 6.89 6.92 -22.45
N GLU A 56 6.16 7.53 -23.39
CA GLU A 56 5.16 8.53 -23.02
C GLU A 56 4.02 7.92 -22.22
N LEU A 57 3.54 6.74 -22.61
CA LEU A 57 2.50 6.02 -21.88
C LEU A 57 2.95 5.70 -20.45
N GLN A 58 4.16 5.17 -20.29
CA GLN A 58 4.76 4.89 -18.98
C GLN A 58 4.80 6.15 -18.12
N GLN A 59 5.27 7.28 -18.64
CA GLN A 59 5.32 8.53 -17.88
C GLN A 59 3.93 8.99 -17.42
N ARG A 60 2.91 8.91 -18.30
CA ARG A 60 1.54 9.31 -17.99
C ARG A 60 0.87 8.36 -16.99
N LEU A 61 1.12 7.06 -17.09
CA LEU A 61 0.64 6.06 -16.14
C LEU A 61 1.31 6.21 -14.78
N CYS A 62 2.64 6.37 -14.72
CA CYS A 62 3.33 6.65 -13.46
C CYS A 62 2.80 7.91 -12.77
N GLY A 63 2.47 8.95 -13.54
CA GLY A 63 1.80 10.14 -13.02
C GLY A 63 0.44 9.83 -12.40
N LEU A 64 -0.39 9.05 -13.11
CA LEU A 64 -1.69 8.59 -12.62
C LEU A 64 -1.56 7.75 -11.34
N TRP A 65 -0.61 6.81 -11.30
CA TRP A 65 -0.34 5.98 -10.12
C TRP A 65 0.12 6.82 -8.94
N THR A 66 1.01 7.79 -9.16
CA THR A 66 1.43 8.74 -8.13
C THR A 66 0.25 9.56 -7.60
N LEU A 67 -0.63 10.05 -8.48
CA LEU A 67 -1.84 10.78 -8.06
C LEU A 67 -2.72 9.91 -7.15
N LEU A 68 -3.01 8.67 -7.55
CA LEU A 68 -3.86 7.76 -6.77
C LEU A 68 -3.21 7.36 -5.44
N ASN A 69 -1.92 7.01 -5.43
CA ASN A 69 -1.17 6.61 -4.25
C ASN A 69 -1.05 7.76 -3.23
N ASP A 70 -0.62 8.94 -3.67
CA ASP A 70 -0.44 10.09 -2.78
C ASP A 70 -1.79 10.57 -2.23
N THR A 71 -2.87 10.48 -3.01
CA THR A 71 -4.22 10.81 -2.56
C THR A 71 -4.73 9.82 -1.51
N ALA A 72 -4.51 8.52 -1.69
CA ALA A 72 -4.89 7.49 -0.72
C ALA A 72 -4.18 7.65 0.63
N VAL A 73 -2.93 8.13 0.62
CA VAL A 73 -2.15 8.40 1.85
C VAL A 73 -2.52 9.76 2.45
N GLY A 74 -2.70 10.79 1.62
CA GLY A 74 -3.05 12.14 2.07
C GLY A 74 -4.47 12.25 2.62
N ILE A 75 -5.41 11.44 2.12
CA ILE A 75 -6.82 11.45 2.50
C ILE A 75 -7.24 10.01 2.89
N PRO A 76 -7.13 9.60 4.17
CA PRO A 76 -7.44 8.23 4.59
C PRO A 76 -8.86 7.75 4.24
N THR A 77 -9.82 8.67 4.28
CA THR A 77 -11.21 8.37 3.92
C THR A 77 -11.40 8.10 2.43
N ALA A 78 -10.46 8.50 1.57
CA ALA A 78 -10.51 8.24 0.13
C ALA A 78 -10.03 6.84 -0.25
N GLN A 79 -9.35 6.11 0.65
CA GLN A 79 -8.75 4.80 0.33
C GLN A 79 -9.75 3.81 -0.30
N PRO A 80 -10.99 3.62 0.20
CA PRO A 80 -11.95 2.72 -0.45
C PRO A 80 -12.33 3.17 -1.88
N THR A 81 -12.46 4.48 -2.10
CA THR A 81 -12.74 5.07 -3.41
C THR A 81 -11.58 4.83 -4.37
N ILE A 82 -10.33 5.04 -3.93
CA ILE A 82 -9.13 4.78 -4.74
C ILE A 82 -9.02 3.29 -5.12
N ILE A 83 -9.26 2.39 -4.17
CA ILE A 83 -9.27 0.93 -4.44
C ILE A 83 -10.33 0.59 -5.49
N SER A 84 -11.54 1.17 -5.35
CA SER A 84 -12.63 0.96 -6.31
C SER A 84 -12.29 1.50 -7.71
N ILE A 85 -11.59 2.64 -7.79
CA ILE A 85 -11.08 3.19 -9.06
C ILE A 85 -10.08 2.21 -9.70
N LEU A 86 -9.12 1.68 -8.94
CA LEU A 86 -8.13 0.73 -9.45
C LEU A 86 -8.78 -0.55 -9.96
N GLN A 87 -9.71 -1.11 -9.19
CA GLN A 87 -10.49 -2.29 -9.60
C GLN A 87 -11.29 -2.01 -10.88
N HIS A 88 -11.88 -0.82 -11.01
CA HIS A 88 -12.61 -0.44 -12.22
C HIS A 88 -11.69 -0.24 -13.43
N ILE A 89 -10.49 0.33 -13.24
CA ILE A 89 -9.47 0.44 -14.30
C ILE A 89 -9.12 -0.94 -14.88
N GLN A 90 -9.02 -1.98 -14.04
CA GLN A 90 -8.73 -3.34 -14.51
C GLN A 90 -9.84 -3.92 -15.41
N THR A 91 -11.05 -3.36 -15.36
CA THR A 91 -12.18 -3.78 -16.23
C THR A 91 -12.22 -3.04 -17.57
N LEU A 92 -11.33 -2.07 -17.79
CA LEU A 92 -11.30 -1.31 -19.03
C LEU A 92 -11.05 -2.21 -20.24
N PRO A 93 -11.55 -1.82 -21.43
CA PRO A 93 -11.27 -2.54 -22.66
C PRO A 93 -9.78 -2.70 -22.91
N ARG A 94 -9.44 -3.75 -23.66
CA ARG A 94 -8.06 -4.02 -24.08
C ARG A 94 -7.46 -2.81 -24.78
N ALA A 95 -6.25 -2.45 -24.36
CA ALA A 95 -5.44 -1.42 -24.97
C ALA A 95 -4.01 -1.94 -25.11
N GLU A 96 -3.52 -1.94 -26.35
CA GLU A 96 -2.16 -2.35 -26.68
C GLU A 96 -1.19 -1.20 -26.46
N LEU A 97 0.09 -1.52 -26.24
CA LEU A 97 1.12 -0.49 -26.21
C LEU A 97 1.24 0.21 -27.58
N PRO A 98 1.56 1.52 -27.59
CA PRO A 98 2.02 2.18 -28.80
C PRO A 98 3.22 1.43 -29.39
N GLN A 99 3.18 1.16 -30.71
CA GLN A 99 4.28 0.51 -31.41
C GLN A 99 5.43 1.49 -31.60
N ASP A 100 6.52 1.30 -30.86
CA ASP A 100 7.76 2.05 -31.07
C ASP A 100 8.63 1.30 -32.11
N GLU A 101 9.17 2.03 -33.11
CA GLU A 101 9.94 1.43 -34.21
C GLU A 101 11.27 0.77 -33.75
N ASP A 102 11.75 1.05 -32.53
CA ASP A 102 13.14 0.76 -32.09
C ASP A 102 13.32 0.25 -30.64
N GLN A 103 12.33 -0.36 -29.97
CA GLN A 103 12.52 -0.89 -28.61
C GLN A 103 12.18 -2.37 -28.39
N GLU A 104 12.95 -2.99 -27.48
CA GLU A 104 12.73 -4.32 -26.91
C GLU A 104 11.27 -4.44 -26.44
N TYR A 105 10.61 -5.51 -26.88
CA TYR A 105 9.27 -5.86 -26.40
C TYR A 105 9.29 -5.93 -24.87
N PHE A 106 8.56 -5.03 -24.22
CA PHE A 106 8.18 -5.25 -22.82
C PHE A 106 7.25 -6.46 -22.78
N ASP A 107 7.71 -7.53 -22.12
CA ASP A 107 6.93 -8.74 -21.92
C ASP A 107 5.88 -8.46 -20.83
N PHE A 108 4.64 -8.27 -21.26
CA PHE A 108 3.48 -8.22 -20.37
C PHE A 108 2.85 -9.61 -20.36
N ASP A 109 2.44 -10.08 -19.19
CA ASP A 109 1.91 -11.43 -19.03
C ASP A 109 0.66 -11.67 -19.92
N ASP A 110 -0.16 -10.62 -20.15
CA ASP A 110 -1.31 -10.65 -21.06
C ASP A 110 -1.18 -9.65 -22.24
N GLY A 111 -0.22 -8.71 -22.25
CA GLY A 111 -0.08 -7.71 -23.33
C GLY A 111 -0.86 -6.40 -23.13
N TYR A 112 -1.48 -6.18 -21.96
CA TYR A 112 -2.49 -5.13 -21.79
C TYR A 112 -2.34 -4.29 -20.52
N TYR A 113 -2.01 -3.00 -20.70
CA TYR A 113 -1.53 -2.18 -19.60
C TYR A 113 -2.58 -1.73 -18.56
N TRP A 114 -3.86 -1.70 -18.91
CA TRP A 114 -4.93 -1.37 -17.96
C TRP A 114 -5.27 -2.53 -17.03
N ARG A 115 -5.43 -3.74 -17.59
CA ARG A 115 -5.81 -4.94 -16.83
C ARG A 115 -4.72 -5.35 -15.84
N GLU A 116 -3.47 -5.25 -16.28
CA GLU A 116 -2.30 -5.57 -15.47
C GLU A 116 -1.87 -4.42 -14.54
N LEU A 117 -2.52 -3.26 -14.64
CA LEU A 117 -2.09 -2.01 -13.99
C LEU A 117 -0.58 -1.83 -14.18
N SER A 118 -0.10 -1.82 -15.42
CA SER A 118 1.35 -1.84 -15.67
C SER A 118 2.08 -0.72 -14.93
N TRP A 119 3.24 -1.07 -14.37
CA TRP A 119 4.06 -0.21 -13.50
C TRP A 119 3.44 0.16 -12.14
N TRP A 120 2.19 -0.17 -11.85
CA TRP A 120 1.54 0.08 -10.56
C TRP A 120 2.27 -0.59 -9.38
N PRO A 121 2.59 -1.91 -9.42
CA PRO A 121 3.21 -2.56 -8.26
C PRO A 121 4.55 -1.92 -7.87
N SER A 122 5.32 -1.48 -8.86
CA SER A 122 6.59 -0.77 -8.65
C SER A 122 6.39 0.61 -8.04
N ASP A 123 5.52 1.45 -8.63
CA ASP A 123 5.24 2.80 -8.08
C ASP A 123 4.72 2.70 -6.65
N ALA A 124 3.76 1.81 -6.40
CA ALA A 124 3.23 1.65 -5.05
C ALA A 124 4.27 1.18 -4.03
N ALA A 125 5.16 0.25 -4.41
CA ALA A 125 6.24 -0.20 -3.53
C ALA A 125 7.26 0.93 -3.26
N ASP A 126 7.57 1.74 -4.27
CA ASP A 126 8.47 2.90 -4.13
C ASP A 126 7.85 3.99 -3.25
N LYS A 127 6.54 4.24 -3.37
CA LYS A 127 5.80 5.18 -2.51
C LYS A 127 5.76 4.69 -1.07
N GLN A 128 5.50 3.41 -0.83
CA GLN A 128 5.55 2.82 0.51
C GLN A 128 6.95 2.98 1.14
N ASN A 129 8.00 2.69 0.38
CA ASN A 129 9.39 2.91 0.81
C ASN A 129 9.67 4.39 1.11
N TYR A 130 9.18 5.30 0.26
CA TYR A 130 9.34 6.74 0.44
C TYR A 130 8.74 7.23 1.76
N TYR A 131 7.51 6.84 2.09
CA TYR A 131 6.87 7.25 3.34
C TYR A 131 7.59 6.68 4.57
N PHE A 132 8.04 5.43 4.51
CA PHE A 132 8.80 4.82 5.59
C PHE A 132 10.17 5.49 5.78
N ALA A 133 10.93 5.67 4.70
CA ALA A 133 12.24 6.31 4.74
C ALA A 133 12.14 7.77 5.20
N SER A 134 11.12 8.49 4.73
CA SER A 134 10.89 9.89 5.12
C SER A 134 10.64 10.05 6.61
N TYR A 135 9.89 9.12 7.22
CA TYR A 135 9.67 9.10 8.66
C TYR A 135 10.96 8.90 9.47
N LYS A 136 11.88 8.05 8.99
CA LYS A 136 13.16 7.75 9.65
C LYS A 136 14.24 8.84 9.52
N LEU A 137 14.00 9.91 8.76
CA LEU A 137 14.96 11.01 8.64
C LEU A 137 15.00 11.85 9.93
N GLU A 138 16.17 11.90 10.58
CA GLU A 138 16.38 12.48 11.91
C GLU A 138 16.33 14.03 11.99
N LYS A 139 16.29 14.77 10.88
CA LYS A 139 16.62 16.21 10.85
C LYS A 139 15.45 17.17 10.58
N HIS A 140 14.34 17.04 11.28
CA HIS A 140 13.17 17.89 11.03
C HIS A 140 12.51 18.41 12.32
N GLY A 141 11.77 19.52 12.21
CA GLY A 141 10.98 20.06 13.31
C GLY A 141 9.86 19.09 13.73
N LEU A 142 9.37 19.24 14.96
CA LEU A 142 8.37 18.34 15.55
C LEU A 142 7.11 18.19 14.67
N GLU A 143 6.59 19.27 14.11
CA GLU A 143 5.40 19.27 13.25
C GLU A 143 5.59 18.43 11.98
N GLU A 144 6.73 18.59 11.30
CA GLU A 144 7.06 17.84 10.10
C GLU A 144 7.27 16.35 10.42
N HIS A 145 7.90 16.05 11.56
CA HIS A 145 8.06 14.68 12.03
C HIS A 145 6.70 14.01 12.28
N MET A 146 5.78 14.70 12.96
CA MET A 146 4.41 14.20 13.19
C MET A 146 3.65 13.96 11.89
N LYS A 147 3.74 14.88 10.92
CA LYS A 147 3.13 14.70 9.59
C LYS A 147 3.68 13.46 8.87
N ARG A 148 4.99 13.24 8.90
CA ARG A 148 5.63 12.07 8.28
C ARG A 148 5.25 10.76 8.96
N ARG A 149 5.14 10.78 10.29
CA ARG A 149 4.62 9.67 11.09
C ARG A 149 3.21 9.30 10.66
N GLU A 150 2.30 10.28 10.57
CA GLU A 150 0.93 10.05 10.10
C GLU A 150 0.89 9.48 8.68
N ASN A 151 1.68 10.02 7.76
CA ASN A 151 1.75 9.50 6.39
C ASN A 151 2.25 8.05 6.35
N CYS A 152 3.24 7.70 7.18
CA CYS A 152 3.73 6.32 7.30
C CYS A 152 2.63 5.36 7.80
N ILE A 153 1.85 5.78 8.81
CA ILE A 153 0.72 4.99 9.32
C ILE A 153 -0.35 4.80 8.22
N ARG A 154 -0.72 5.89 7.54
CA ARG A 154 -1.75 5.88 6.48
C ARG A 154 -1.32 5.05 5.27
N ALA A 155 -0.04 5.08 4.91
CA ALA A 155 0.53 4.25 3.85
C ALA A 155 0.44 2.76 4.18
N ASN A 156 0.77 2.35 5.40
CA ASN A 156 0.63 0.94 5.81
C ASN A 156 -0.83 0.49 5.84
N ALA A 157 -1.76 1.34 6.31
CA ALA A 157 -3.19 1.05 6.22
C ALA A 157 -3.65 0.85 4.77
N TYR A 158 -3.19 1.71 3.85
CA TYR A 158 -3.54 1.60 2.44
C TYR A 158 -2.99 0.32 1.79
N THR A 159 -1.70 0.01 2.01
CA THR A 159 -1.07 -1.24 1.55
C THR A 159 -1.81 -2.47 2.07
N ALA A 160 -2.18 -2.48 3.35
CA ALA A 160 -2.94 -3.57 3.95
C ALA A 160 -4.32 -3.73 3.28
N ARG A 161 -5.05 -2.63 3.06
CA ARG A 161 -6.35 -2.68 2.38
C ARG A 161 -6.25 -3.18 0.94
N LEU A 162 -5.20 -2.81 0.21
CA LEU A 162 -4.96 -3.34 -1.13
C LEU A 162 -4.72 -4.85 -1.10
N ALA A 163 -3.92 -5.33 -0.14
CA ALA A 163 -3.69 -6.76 0.04
C ALA A 163 -4.98 -7.54 0.37
N ALA A 164 -5.88 -6.93 1.15
CA ALA A 164 -7.16 -7.52 1.56
C ALA A 164 -8.25 -7.51 0.49
N THR A 165 -7.99 -6.93 -0.70
CA THR A 165 -8.98 -6.94 -1.80
C THR A 165 -9.20 -8.32 -2.40
N GLY A 166 -8.23 -9.23 -2.27
CA GLY A 166 -8.22 -10.53 -2.96
C GLY A 166 -7.96 -10.43 -4.48
N ASP A 167 -7.75 -9.22 -5.02
CA ASP A 167 -7.32 -9.01 -6.40
C ASP A 167 -5.82 -9.26 -6.50
N GLU A 168 -5.39 -10.17 -7.37
CA GLU A 168 -3.99 -10.55 -7.46
C GLU A 168 -3.11 -9.39 -7.89
N THR A 169 -3.49 -8.54 -8.85
CA THR A 169 -2.66 -7.40 -9.29
C THR A 169 -2.51 -6.36 -8.19
N LEU A 170 -3.59 -6.06 -7.45
CA LEU A 170 -3.57 -5.11 -6.35
C LEU A 170 -2.85 -5.68 -5.12
N ALA A 171 -3.05 -6.96 -4.82
CA ALA A 171 -2.41 -7.67 -3.71
C ALA A 171 -0.96 -8.06 -4.03
N MET A 172 -0.59 -8.20 -5.31
CA MET A 172 0.79 -8.33 -5.84
C MET A 172 1.59 -7.03 -5.74
N GLN A 173 1.06 -6.05 -4.98
CA GLN A 173 1.85 -5.38 -3.95
C GLN A 173 2.52 -6.35 -2.94
N GLY A 174 2.76 -7.62 -3.27
CA GLY A 174 3.39 -8.60 -2.41
C GLY A 174 4.77 -8.14 -1.94
N ALA A 175 5.45 -7.26 -2.69
CA ALA A 175 6.62 -6.57 -2.16
C ALA A 175 6.29 -5.59 -1.03
N ALA A 176 5.22 -4.79 -1.12
CA ALA A 176 4.87 -3.79 -0.12
C ALA A 176 4.32 -4.41 1.18
N LEU A 177 3.43 -5.42 1.13
CA LEU A 177 2.95 -6.07 2.37
C LEU A 177 4.07 -6.83 3.07
N ASP A 178 4.85 -7.64 2.34
CA ASP A 178 6.00 -8.39 2.88
C ASP A 178 7.11 -7.45 3.37
N ARG A 179 7.39 -6.33 2.68
CA ARG A 179 8.32 -5.30 3.16
C ARG A 179 7.80 -4.59 4.40
N ALA A 180 6.56 -4.13 4.38
CA ALA A 180 5.91 -3.47 5.51
C ALA A 180 5.91 -4.38 6.74
N ALA A 181 5.60 -5.66 6.55
CA ALA A 181 5.64 -6.68 7.57
C ALA A 181 7.06 -7.00 8.04
N SER A 182 8.05 -7.11 7.15
CA SER A 182 9.47 -7.31 7.52
C SER A 182 10.02 -6.13 8.34
N VAL A 183 9.59 -4.91 8.03
CA VAL A 183 9.91 -3.70 8.78
C VAL A 183 9.22 -3.74 10.14
N ALA A 184 7.92 -4.00 10.17
CA ALA A 184 7.14 -4.19 11.38
C ALA A 184 7.77 -5.23 12.31
N MET A 185 8.21 -6.37 11.77
CA MET A 185 8.93 -7.41 12.50
C MET A 185 10.20 -6.89 13.16
N THR A 186 11.00 -6.13 12.41
CA THR A 186 12.27 -5.62 12.90
C THR A 186 12.05 -4.67 14.07
N ASP A 187 10.99 -3.87 14.06
CA ASP A 187 10.65 -2.98 15.17
C ASP A 187 9.98 -3.74 16.34
N LEU A 188 9.07 -4.68 16.08
CA LEU A 188 8.42 -5.49 17.13
C LEU A 188 9.41 -6.39 17.89
N GLN A 189 10.49 -6.84 17.24
CA GLN A 189 11.55 -7.63 17.88
C GLN A 189 12.51 -6.81 18.77
N LYS A 190 12.41 -5.47 18.75
CA LYS A 190 13.24 -4.63 19.64
C LYS A 190 12.77 -4.74 21.08
N LYS A 191 13.71 -4.53 22.00
CA LYS A 191 13.41 -4.36 23.43
C LYS A 191 12.52 -3.14 23.64
N ASP A 192 11.75 -3.16 24.73
CA ASP A 192 10.73 -2.16 25.05
C ASP A 192 11.25 -0.71 25.03
N ASP A 193 12.48 -0.50 25.50
CA ASP A 193 13.16 0.80 25.55
C ASP A 193 13.63 1.32 24.18
N ALA A 194 13.65 0.46 23.16
CA ALA A 194 14.07 0.76 21.80
C ALA A 194 12.91 0.76 20.79
N LEU A 195 11.67 0.65 21.26
CA LEU A 195 10.47 0.72 20.40
C LEU A 195 10.25 2.14 19.88
N ASP A 196 10.04 2.23 18.58
CA ASP A 196 9.63 3.47 17.91
C ASP A 196 8.09 3.46 17.82
N SER A 197 7.44 4.35 18.56
CA SER A 197 5.97 4.40 18.66
C SER A 197 5.29 4.58 17.30
N GLY A 198 5.84 5.42 16.42
CA GLY A 198 5.28 5.63 15.08
C GLY A 198 5.42 4.39 14.20
N CYS A 199 6.51 3.65 14.32
CA CYS A 199 6.66 2.37 13.62
C CYS A 199 5.72 1.29 14.16
N VAL A 200 5.52 1.23 15.48
CA VAL A 200 4.57 0.31 16.10
C VAL A 200 3.15 0.59 15.62
N GLU A 201 2.72 1.85 15.60
CA GLU A 201 1.40 2.24 15.11
C GLU A 201 1.21 1.97 13.62
N ALA A 202 2.26 2.21 12.82
CA ALA A 202 2.23 1.91 11.39
C ALA A 202 2.14 0.40 11.13
N ALA A 203 2.90 -0.40 11.88
CA ALA A 203 2.84 -1.87 11.84
C ALA A 203 1.47 -2.41 12.25
N ALA A 204 0.82 -1.82 13.25
CA ALA A 204 -0.49 -2.24 13.73
C ALA A 204 -1.54 -2.19 12.61
N GLN A 205 -1.46 -1.20 11.70
CA GLN A 205 -2.40 -1.07 10.58
C GLN A 205 -2.39 -2.28 9.63
N LEU A 206 -1.25 -2.98 9.51
CA LEU A 206 -1.16 -4.20 8.68
C LEU A 206 -2.08 -5.30 9.22
N PHE A 207 -2.12 -5.47 10.54
CA PHE A 207 -2.99 -6.45 11.18
C PHE A 207 -4.43 -5.95 11.22
N VAL A 208 -4.67 -4.69 11.58
CA VAL A 208 -6.03 -4.13 11.65
C VAL A 208 -6.76 -4.21 10.31
N CYS A 209 -6.07 -3.91 9.21
CA CYS A 209 -6.70 -3.86 7.89
C CYS A 209 -6.57 -5.17 7.09
N ALA A 210 -5.63 -6.06 7.41
CA ALA A 210 -5.31 -7.25 6.62
C ALA A 210 -4.85 -8.44 7.47
N ALA A 211 -5.47 -8.67 8.64
CA ALA A 211 -5.08 -9.74 9.56
C ALA A 211 -5.05 -11.13 8.89
N ARG A 212 -6.01 -11.42 8.01
CA ARG A 212 -6.11 -12.72 7.31
C ARG A 212 -4.95 -12.90 6.32
N GLU A 213 -4.66 -11.88 5.55
CA GLU A 213 -3.58 -11.87 4.56
C GLU A 213 -2.23 -11.94 5.25
N MET A 214 -2.06 -11.22 6.36
CA MET A 214 -0.91 -11.33 7.25
C MET A 214 -0.77 -12.75 7.79
N PHE A 215 -1.85 -13.38 8.25
CA PHE A 215 -1.86 -14.77 8.69
C PHE A 215 -1.40 -15.73 7.59
N CYS A 216 -1.96 -15.63 6.38
CA CYS A 216 -1.53 -16.42 5.23
C CYS A 216 -0.04 -16.20 4.91
N LEU A 217 0.43 -14.95 4.98
CA LEU A 217 1.83 -14.61 4.70
C LEU A 217 2.81 -15.17 5.75
N VAL A 218 2.45 -15.18 7.05
CA VAL A 218 3.34 -15.71 8.09
C VAL A 218 3.22 -17.20 8.34
N GLN A 219 2.02 -17.79 8.32
CA GLN A 219 1.86 -19.23 8.47
C GLN A 219 2.19 -19.98 7.19
N GLY A 220 1.86 -19.40 6.03
CA GLY A 220 1.99 -20.06 4.73
C GLY A 220 1.27 -21.39 4.73
N ASP A 221 0.05 -21.45 4.20
CA ASP A 221 -0.52 -22.75 3.83
C ASP A 221 0.23 -23.26 2.58
N PRO A 222 0.97 -24.40 2.65
CA PRO A 222 1.71 -24.92 1.50
C PRO A 222 0.80 -25.29 0.33
N GLU A 223 -0.48 -25.55 0.62
CA GLU A 223 -1.53 -25.86 -0.36
C GLU A 223 -2.42 -24.64 -0.63
N GLY A 224 -2.09 -23.48 -0.05
CA GLY A 224 -2.84 -22.24 -0.21
C GLY A 224 -2.69 -21.66 -1.61
N GLU A 225 -3.79 -21.56 -2.34
CA GLU A 225 -3.81 -20.97 -3.69
C GLU A 225 -3.80 -19.44 -3.68
N ASP A 226 -3.99 -18.81 -2.52
CA ASP A 226 -3.97 -17.36 -2.39
C ASP A 226 -2.55 -16.78 -2.59
N VAL A 227 -2.51 -15.55 -3.09
CA VAL A 227 -1.25 -14.86 -3.44
C VAL A 227 -0.28 -14.74 -2.26
N HIS A 228 -0.79 -14.61 -1.03
CA HIS A 228 0.04 -14.44 0.17
C HIS A 228 0.63 -15.76 0.64
N SER A 229 -0.14 -16.85 0.58
CA SER A 229 0.35 -18.22 0.81
C SER A 229 1.40 -18.63 -0.24
N LYS A 230 1.16 -18.36 -1.53
CA LYS A 230 2.15 -18.58 -2.60
C LYS A 230 3.44 -17.80 -2.33
N ARG A 231 3.31 -16.53 -1.92
CA ARG A 231 4.46 -15.68 -1.60
C ARG A 231 5.21 -16.15 -0.36
N ALA A 232 4.53 -16.62 0.68
CA ALA A 232 5.13 -17.15 1.91
C ALA A 232 6.06 -18.35 1.66
N HIS A 233 5.85 -19.08 0.56
CA HIS A 233 6.69 -20.21 0.13
C HIS A 233 7.68 -19.85 -0.97
N SER A 234 7.61 -18.64 -1.49
CA SER A 234 8.62 -18.15 -2.42
C SER A 234 9.95 -17.92 -1.69
N GLY A 235 11.07 -18.20 -2.35
CA GLY A 235 12.40 -17.84 -1.85
C GLY A 235 12.62 -16.32 -1.71
N GLN A 236 11.60 -15.49 -1.99
CA GLN A 236 11.63 -14.03 -1.96
C GLN A 236 10.89 -13.43 -0.74
N CYS A 237 10.23 -14.23 0.11
CA CYS A 237 9.54 -13.74 1.30
C CYS A 237 10.55 -13.15 2.32
N LEU A 238 10.46 -11.85 2.56
CA LEU A 238 11.37 -11.09 3.41
C LEU A 238 11.20 -11.43 4.89
N ILE A 239 9.95 -11.64 5.33
CA ILE A 239 9.62 -12.05 6.70
C ILE A 239 10.33 -13.36 7.10
N ARG A 240 10.45 -14.31 6.17
CA ARG A 240 10.99 -15.66 6.42
C ARG A 240 12.48 -15.82 6.12
N ARG A 241 13.12 -14.85 5.43
CA ARG A 241 14.54 -14.92 5.01
C ARG A 241 15.56 -14.83 6.15
N LYS A 242 15.18 -14.54 7.40
CA LYS A 242 16.12 -14.50 8.54
C LYS A 242 16.25 -15.89 9.17
N GLU A 243 17.07 -16.75 8.57
CA GLU A 243 17.11 -18.19 8.87
C GLU A 243 17.58 -18.58 10.27
N ASP A 244 18.29 -17.71 11.02
CA ASP A 244 18.87 -18.15 12.31
C ASP A 244 18.03 -17.82 13.55
N HIS A 245 17.15 -16.80 13.51
CA HIS A 245 16.46 -16.27 14.71
C HIS A 245 14.96 -16.02 14.53
N THR A 246 14.36 -16.48 13.42
CA THR A 246 12.92 -16.33 13.20
C THR A 246 12.13 -17.31 14.08
N PRO A 247 11.19 -16.85 14.92
CA PRO A 247 10.35 -17.72 15.72
C PRO A 247 9.65 -18.79 14.86
N LYS A 248 9.56 -20.02 15.37
CA LYS A 248 8.92 -21.15 14.66
C LYS A 248 7.44 -20.92 14.37
N ASP A 249 6.75 -20.18 15.24
CA ASP A 249 5.37 -19.73 15.03
C ASP A 249 5.33 -18.20 15.13
N LEU A 250 5.43 -17.55 13.98
CA LEU A 250 5.41 -16.09 13.87
C LEU A 250 4.07 -15.49 14.30
N TRP A 251 2.97 -16.21 14.08
CA TRP A 251 1.64 -15.68 14.43
C TRP A 251 1.45 -15.62 15.94
N VAL A 252 1.82 -16.69 16.64
CA VAL A 252 1.80 -16.72 18.12
C VAL A 252 2.75 -15.67 18.70
N PHE A 253 3.98 -15.60 18.17
CA PHE A 253 4.95 -14.59 18.61
C PHE A 253 4.41 -13.16 18.48
N PHE A 254 3.74 -12.82 17.37
CA PHE A 254 3.15 -11.48 17.23
C PHE A 254 1.99 -11.25 18.18
N LYS A 255 1.13 -12.24 18.44
CA LYS A 255 0.05 -12.10 19.44
C LYS A 255 0.62 -11.76 20.81
N GLU A 256 1.64 -12.49 21.25
CA GLU A 256 2.34 -12.21 22.50
C GLU A 256 2.94 -10.81 22.49
N ARG A 257 3.62 -10.42 21.40
CA ARG A 257 4.27 -9.12 21.35
C ARG A 257 3.29 -7.94 21.33
N TRP A 258 2.18 -8.06 20.60
CA TRP A 258 1.13 -7.04 20.63
C TRP A 258 0.46 -6.93 22.00
N SER A 259 0.23 -8.07 22.67
CA SER A 259 -0.27 -8.09 24.05
C SER A 259 0.69 -7.41 25.02
N GLU A 260 2.00 -7.63 24.91
CA GLU A 260 3.00 -6.97 25.74
C GLU A 260 2.98 -5.45 25.51
N ILE A 261 3.06 -5.01 24.25
CA ILE A 261 3.08 -3.60 23.87
C ILE A 261 1.84 -2.86 24.39
N ALA A 262 0.66 -3.48 24.32
CA ALA A 262 -0.59 -2.91 24.84
C ALA A 262 -0.54 -2.57 26.34
N GLU A 263 0.33 -3.23 27.11
CA GLU A 263 0.42 -3.12 28.57
C GLU A 263 1.67 -2.34 29.06
N ILE A 264 2.60 -1.96 28.18
CA ILE A 264 3.78 -1.18 28.56
C ILE A 264 3.37 0.24 28.98
N GLY A 265 3.32 0.50 30.29
CA GLY A 265 2.92 1.80 30.85
C GLY A 265 3.79 3.00 30.43
N GLY A 266 4.99 2.76 29.91
CA GLY A 266 5.89 3.80 29.37
C GLY A 266 5.59 4.25 27.93
N LEU A 267 4.68 3.58 27.21
CA LEU A 267 4.32 3.93 25.84
C LEU A 267 3.13 4.90 25.78
N PRO A 268 3.06 5.75 24.73
CA PRO A 268 1.89 6.58 24.46
C PRO A 268 0.59 5.78 24.43
N LEU A 269 -0.52 6.42 24.78
CA LEU A 269 -1.83 5.75 24.81
C LEU A 269 -2.22 5.26 23.42
N GLU A 270 -1.99 6.09 22.40
CA GLU A 270 -2.30 5.82 21.00
C GLU A 270 -1.55 4.57 20.50
N THR A 271 -0.29 4.41 20.90
CA THR A 271 0.52 3.24 20.56
C THR A 271 -0.03 1.97 21.20
N ARG A 272 -0.45 2.05 22.46
CA ARG A 272 -1.07 0.92 23.17
C ARG A 272 -2.43 0.55 22.60
N GLU A 273 -3.23 1.53 22.22
CA GLU A 273 -4.52 1.30 21.55
C GLU A 273 -4.35 0.68 20.17
N ALA A 274 -3.37 1.13 19.39
CA ALA A 274 -3.03 0.51 18.12
C ALA A 274 -2.62 -0.96 18.30
N ALA A 275 -1.82 -1.26 19.32
CA ALA A 275 -1.43 -2.63 19.67
C ALA A 275 -2.64 -3.51 20.06
N ARG A 276 -3.59 -2.98 20.85
CA ARG A 276 -4.84 -3.68 21.16
C ARG A 276 -5.66 -3.96 19.91
N GLY A 277 -5.82 -2.96 19.04
CA GLY A 277 -6.54 -3.14 17.78
C GLY A 277 -5.91 -4.21 16.87
N ALA A 278 -4.57 -4.25 16.80
CA ALA A 278 -3.87 -5.31 16.08
C ALA A 278 -4.11 -6.69 16.71
N LEU A 279 -4.03 -6.80 18.04
CA LEU A 279 -4.28 -8.05 18.77
C LEU A 279 -5.72 -8.54 18.55
N GLU A 280 -6.72 -7.67 18.70
CA GLU A 280 -8.13 -7.99 18.47
C GLU A 280 -8.36 -8.49 17.03
N ALA A 281 -7.77 -7.83 16.04
CA ALA A 281 -7.86 -8.26 14.64
C ALA A 281 -7.23 -9.65 14.43
N MET A 282 -6.08 -9.93 15.07
CA MET A 282 -5.44 -11.24 15.01
C MET A 282 -6.22 -12.35 15.74
N GLU A 283 -6.98 -12.01 16.78
CA GLU A 283 -7.84 -12.96 17.49
C GLU A 283 -9.08 -13.34 16.68
N GLN A 284 -9.59 -12.41 15.87
CA GLN A 284 -10.72 -12.65 14.97
C GLN A 284 -10.37 -13.54 13.77
N VAL A 285 -9.09 -13.66 13.42
CA VAL A 285 -8.64 -14.67 12.46
C VAL A 285 -8.75 -16.03 13.12
N SER A 286 -9.90 -16.67 12.92
CA SER A 286 -10.12 -18.06 13.30
C SER A 286 -9.06 -18.92 12.62
N VAL A 287 -8.30 -19.69 13.43
CA VAL A 287 -7.55 -20.84 12.93
C VAL A 287 -8.60 -21.86 12.47
N GLY A 288 -9.09 -21.68 11.26
CA GLY A 288 -10.08 -22.55 10.64
C GLY A 288 -9.47 -23.92 10.48
N GLY A 289 -9.81 -24.83 11.40
CA GLY A 289 -9.73 -26.24 11.13
C GLY A 289 -10.60 -26.54 9.91
N LYS A 290 -9.96 -27.12 8.89
CA LYS A 290 -10.49 -27.98 7.82
C LYS A 290 -11.99 -27.96 7.55
#